data_AF-A0AAD5S3X2-F1
#
_entry.id   AF-A0AAD5S3X2-F1
#
_cell.length_a   1.000
_cell.length_b   1.000
_cell.length_c   1.000
_cell.angle_alpha   90.00
_cell.angle_beta   90.00
_cell.angle_gamma   90.00
#
_symmetry.space_group_name_H-M   'P 1'
#
loop_
_entity.id
_entity.type
_entity.pdbx_description
1 polymer ?
#
loop_
_entity_poly.entity_id
_entity_poly.type
_entity_poly.pdbx_seq_one_letter_code
_entity_poly.pdbx_strand_id
1 'polypeptide(L)'
;IAEHHLSLHTSYSNDYIGVVNTRLSPASLITSVASYAQELCEVNYGSAPDFTLTGNIDAHVAYIGVHLEYIFMELLKNAMRATVEFSQVSGRMDHPGIEVTVSKGQDDVVIRIRDQGGGISKQDMPRIWDYSWSTVPKYESSDGIFATQVRMSMQAGVGGPMAGLGFGLPMSRIYAGYFGGSLEIHSVHGHGVGSRAVEGRKGEAVKEL
;
A
#
# COMPACT_ATOMS: atom_id res chain seq x y z
N ILE A 1 -2.53 14.77 -16.81
CA ILE A 1 -2.37 16.03 -17.58
C ILE A 1 -3.24 17.16 -17.01
N ALA A 2 -4.53 16.96 -16.72
CA ALA A 2 -5.39 18.00 -16.15
C ALA A 2 -4.96 18.47 -14.73
N GLU A 3 -4.58 17.57 -13.83
CA GLU A 3 -4.12 17.94 -12.47
C GLU A 3 -2.77 18.67 -12.45
N HIS A 4 -1.89 18.36 -13.41
CA HIS A 4 -0.58 19.01 -13.53
C HIS A 4 -0.73 20.51 -13.82
N HIS A 5 -1.68 20.91 -14.66
CA HIS A 5 -1.90 22.32 -14.99
C HIS A 5 -2.53 23.11 -13.82
N LEU A 6 -3.38 22.48 -13.02
CA LEU A 6 -3.97 23.08 -11.81
C LEU A 6 -2.93 23.29 -10.69
N SER A 7 -1.96 22.37 -10.56
CA SER A 7 -0.91 22.46 -9.55
C SER A 7 0.09 23.60 -9.76
N LEU A 8 0.25 24.10 -11.00
CA LEU A 8 1.19 25.21 -11.32
C LEU A 8 0.69 26.59 -10.84
N HIS A 9 -0.59 26.73 -10.53
CA HIS A 9 -1.19 28.03 -10.16
C HIS A 9 -1.47 28.20 -8.66
N THR A 10 -1.16 27.18 -7.85
CA THR A 10 -1.37 27.23 -6.41
C THR A 10 0.00 27.22 -5.75
N SER A 11 0.35 28.25 -4.97
CA SER A 11 1.64 28.40 -4.32
C SER A 11 1.88 27.30 -3.27
N TYR A 12 2.21 26.09 -3.72
CA TYR A 12 2.69 25.02 -2.86
C TYR A 12 4.19 25.22 -2.63
N SER A 13 4.68 24.72 -1.49
CA SER A 13 6.06 24.82 -1.04
C SER A 13 7.08 24.56 -2.17
N ASN A 14 8.29 25.12 -2.04
CA ASN A 14 9.44 24.90 -2.95
C ASN A 14 9.83 23.42 -3.18
N ASP A 15 9.09 22.47 -2.62
CA ASP A 15 9.33 21.04 -2.70
C ASP A 15 8.55 20.36 -3.82
N TYR A 16 7.59 21.04 -4.46
CA TYR A 16 6.76 20.45 -5.52
C TYR A 16 7.15 20.94 -6.92
N ILE A 17 7.22 20.00 -7.87
CA ILE A 17 7.29 20.26 -9.31
C ILE A 17 6.04 19.62 -9.93
N GLY A 18 5.01 20.43 -10.17
CA GLY A 18 3.68 19.94 -10.52
C GLY A 18 3.10 19.03 -9.42
N VAL A 19 2.84 17.76 -9.75
CA VAL A 19 2.33 16.74 -8.80
C VAL A 19 3.45 15.93 -8.11
N VAL A 20 4.71 16.15 -8.50
CA VAL A 20 5.86 15.45 -7.93
C VAL A 20 6.37 16.20 -6.71
N ASN A 21 6.43 15.54 -5.57
CA ASN A 21 7.13 16.05 -4.39
C ASN A 21 8.60 15.61 -4.46
N THR A 22 9.53 16.56 -4.51
CA THR A 22 10.98 16.35 -4.63
C THR A 22 11.65 15.92 -3.32
N ARG A 23 10.97 16.14 -2.19
CA ARG A 23 11.44 15.81 -0.82
C ARG A 23 10.35 15.09 -0.03
N LEU A 24 9.74 14.06 -0.62
CA LEU A 24 8.74 13.24 0.06
C LEU A 24 9.42 12.34 1.09
N SER A 25 8.93 12.33 2.32
CA SER A 25 9.35 11.40 3.39
C SER A 25 8.49 10.12 3.34
N PRO A 26 9.06 8.96 2.93
CA PRO A 26 8.31 7.71 2.94
C PRO A 26 7.90 7.32 4.36
N ALA A 27 8.76 7.58 5.34
CA ALA A 27 8.50 7.24 6.74
C ALA A 27 7.25 7.94 7.29
N SER A 28 7.13 9.25 7.03
CA SER A 28 5.95 10.02 7.44
C SER A 28 4.69 9.50 6.74
N LEU A 29 4.77 9.24 5.44
CA LEU A 29 3.63 8.75 4.66
C LEU A 29 3.17 7.35 5.12
N ILE A 30 4.12 6.42 5.29
CA ILE A 30 3.85 5.07 5.81
C ILE A 30 3.20 5.14 7.19
N THR A 31 3.69 6.02 8.07
CA THR A 31 3.14 6.16 9.43
C THR A 31 1.68 6.58 9.40
N SER A 32 1.35 7.63 8.63
CA SER A 32 -0.04 8.09 8.49
C SER A 32 -0.95 7.03 7.88
N VAL A 33 -0.49 6.35 6.82
CA VAL A 33 -1.26 5.30 6.14
C VAL A 33 -1.44 4.06 7.02
N ALA A 34 -0.41 3.66 7.78
CA ALA A 34 -0.48 2.52 8.68
C ALA A 34 -1.48 2.77 9.82
N SER A 35 -1.45 3.95 10.46
CA SER A 35 -2.43 4.31 11.48
C SER A 35 -3.86 4.26 10.94
N TYR A 36 -4.10 4.80 9.75
CA TYR A 36 -5.43 4.74 9.13
C TYR A 36 -5.85 3.31 8.77
N ALA A 37 -4.93 2.49 8.27
CA ALA A 37 -5.20 1.08 7.99
C ALA A 37 -5.49 0.27 9.27
N GLN A 38 -4.85 0.60 10.40
CA GLN A 38 -5.15 0.00 11.70
C GLN A 38 -6.58 0.35 12.14
N GLU A 39 -7.00 1.62 12.05
CA GLU A 39 -8.37 2.04 12.36
C GLU A 39 -9.40 1.27 11.51
N LEU A 40 -9.15 1.14 10.20
CA LEU A 40 -9.99 0.33 9.32
C LEU A 40 -10.01 -1.14 9.74
N CYS A 41 -8.87 -1.70 10.12
CA CYS A 41 -8.78 -3.09 10.57
C CYS A 41 -9.56 -3.31 11.87
N GLU A 42 -9.43 -2.42 12.86
CA GLU A 42 -10.18 -2.46 14.12
C GLU A 42 -11.69 -2.40 13.88
N VAL A 43 -12.16 -1.49 12.99
CA VAL A 43 -13.58 -1.38 12.66
C VAL A 43 -14.14 -2.66 12.02
N ASN A 44 -13.34 -3.37 11.22
CA ASN A 44 -13.80 -4.56 10.50
C ASN A 44 -13.62 -5.87 11.28
N TYR A 45 -12.60 -5.97 12.12
CA TYR A 45 -12.22 -7.22 12.79
C TYR A 45 -12.25 -7.15 14.32
N GLY A 46 -12.46 -5.97 14.90
CA GLY A 46 -12.42 -5.73 16.35
C GLY A 46 -11.02 -5.61 16.95
N SER A 47 -9.98 -5.81 16.14
CA SER A 47 -8.56 -5.72 16.50
C SER A 47 -7.72 -5.41 15.27
N ALA A 48 -6.49 -4.94 15.51
CA ALA A 48 -5.49 -4.74 14.47
C ALA A 48 -4.10 -5.15 14.99
N PRO A 49 -3.19 -5.64 14.13
CA PRO A 49 -1.80 -5.79 14.50
C PRO A 49 -1.15 -4.40 14.66
N ASP A 50 -0.21 -4.31 15.60
CA ASP A 50 0.72 -3.19 15.67
C ASP A 50 1.58 -3.11 14.40
N PHE A 51 2.23 -1.97 14.15
CA PHE A 51 3.28 -1.89 13.13
C PHE A 51 4.56 -1.29 13.69
N THR A 52 5.68 -1.68 13.09
CA THR A 52 7.00 -1.11 13.40
C THR A 52 7.64 -0.59 12.14
N LEU A 53 8.24 0.61 12.23
CA LEU A 53 8.96 1.24 11.13
C LEU A 53 10.45 1.34 11.46
N THR A 54 11.29 0.81 10.60
CA THR A 54 12.74 0.67 10.81
C THR A 54 13.55 1.08 9.58
N GLY A 55 14.87 1.23 9.76
CA GLY A 55 15.81 1.53 8.67
C GLY A 55 16.08 3.03 8.49
N ASN A 56 16.22 3.48 7.24
CA ASN A 56 16.52 4.87 6.87
C ASN A 56 15.26 5.75 6.93
N ILE A 57 14.74 6.01 8.13
CA ILE A 57 13.50 6.76 8.35
C ILE A 57 13.62 8.27 8.03
N ASP A 58 14.84 8.77 7.86
CA ASP A 58 15.19 10.12 7.41
C ASP A 58 15.33 10.24 5.89
N ALA A 59 15.10 9.14 5.15
CA ALA A 59 15.16 9.13 3.70
C ALA A 59 14.10 10.05 3.08
N HIS A 60 14.48 10.69 1.98
CA HIS A 60 13.59 11.49 1.15
C HIS A 60 13.70 11.00 -0.30
N VAL A 61 12.56 11.00 -1.00
CA VAL A 61 12.45 10.59 -2.41
C VAL A 61 11.73 11.66 -3.22
N ALA A 62 12.04 11.71 -4.52
CA ALA A 62 11.27 12.49 -5.47
C ALA A 62 10.20 11.58 -6.08
N TYR A 63 8.94 11.76 -5.72
CA TYR A 63 7.84 10.92 -6.20
C TYR A 63 6.48 11.61 -6.14
N ILE A 64 5.49 11.03 -6.81
CA ILE A 64 4.09 11.47 -6.70
C ILE A 64 3.49 10.89 -5.42
N GLY A 65 3.19 11.75 -4.43
CA GLY A 65 2.75 11.29 -3.11
C GLY A 65 1.53 10.39 -3.13
N VAL A 66 0.51 10.71 -3.94
CA VAL A 66 -0.74 9.93 -4.02
C VAL A 66 -0.52 8.51 -4.56
N HIS A 67 0.51 8.29 -5.38
CA HIS A 67 0.86 6.94 -5.85
C HIS A 67 1.41 6.08 -4.72
N LEU A 68 2.35 6.62 -3.92
CA LEU A 68 2.92 5.90 -2.78
C LEU A 68 1.88 5.66 -1.70
N GLU A 69 1.02 6.65 -1.44
CA GLU A 69 -0.08 6.52 -0.50
C GLU A 69 -0.99 5.35 -0.88
N TYR A 70 -1.40 5.27 -2.15
CA TYR A 70 -2.18 4.15 -2.66
C TYR A 70 -1.47 2.80 -2.52
N ILE A 71 -0.19 2.73 -2.89
CA ILE A 71 0.61 1.49 -2.78
C ILE A 71 0.66 1.04 -1.31
N PHE A 72 1.02 1.92 -0.39
CA PHE A 72 1.12 1.58 1.03
C PHE A 72 -0.23 1.19 1.61
N MET A 73 -1.31 1.89 1.24
CA MET A 73 -2.65 1.59 1.72
C MET A 73 -3.08 0.17 1.33
N GLU A 74 -2.93 -0.18 0.05
CA GLU A 74 -3.33 -1.50 -0.43
C GLU A 74 -2.46 -2.62 0.17
N LEU A 75 -1.15 -2.40 0.30
CA LEU A 75 -0.25 -3.40 0.90
C LEU A 75 -0.49 -3.57 2.40
N LEU A 76 -0.68 -2.47 3.15
CA LEU A 76 -0.90 -2.52 4.61
C LEU A 76 -2.26 -3.13 4.95
N LYS A 77 -3.34 -2.77 4.24
CA LYS A 77 -4.65 -3.42 4.44
C LYS A 77 -4.56 -4.94 4.20
N ASN A 78 -3.90 -5.36 3.12
CA ASN A 78 -3.71 -6.78 2.81
C ASN A 78 -2.90 -7.50 3.91
N ALA A 79 -1.80 -6.90 4.36
CA ALA A 79 -0.93 -7.45 5.41
C ALA A 79 -1.67 -7.58 6.76
N MET A 80 -2.38 -6.53 7.18
CA MET A 80 -3.15 -6.51 8.42
C MET A 80 -4.29 -7.53 8.39
N ARG A 81 -5.08 -7.53 7.31
CA ARG A 81 -6.16 -8.49 7.09
C ARG A 81 -5.65 -9.93 7.17
N ALA A 82 -4.60 -10.26 6.40
CA ALA A 82 -4.04 -11.61 6.38
C ALA A 82 -3.56 -12.04 7.78
N THR A 83 -2.95 -11.12 8.52
CA THR A 83 -2.49 -11.36 9.89
C THR A 83 -3.63 -11.65 10.86
N VAL A 84 -4.70 -10.85 10.81
CA VAL A 84 -5.85 -11.05 11.70
C VAL A 84 -6.59 -12.34 11.38
N GLU A 85 -6.92 -12.56 10.09
CA GLU A 85 -7.60 -13.78 9.64
C GLU A 85 -6.75 -15.02 10.01
N PHE A 86 -5.43 -14.96 9.81
CA PHE A 86 -4.56 -16.07 10.15
C PHE A 86 -4.46 -16.33 11.66
N SER A 87 -4.35 -15.29 12.50
CA SER A 87 -4.36 -15.46 13.95
C SER A 87 -5.66 -16.11 14.45
N GLN A 88 -6.81 -15.73 13.90
CA GLN A 88 -8.11 -16.31 14.26
C GLN A 88 -8.18 -17.80 13.92
N VAL A 89 -7.78 -18.21 12.72
CA VAL A 89 -7.83 -19.63 12.30
C VAL A 89 -6.75 -20.49 12.94
N SER A 90 -5.61 -19.90 13.30
CA SER A 90 -4.50 -20.60 13.95
C SER A 90 -4.58 -20.62 15.49
N GLY A 91 -5.57 -19.93 16.07
CA GLY A 91 -5.76 -19.87 17.53
C GLY A 91 -4.69 -19.06 18.27
N ARG A 92 -4.07 -18.06 17.62
CA ARG A 92 -3.14 -17.14 18.28
C ARG A 92 -3.92 -16.18 19.19
N MET A 93 -3.39 -15.95 20.39
CA MET A 93 -3.98 -14.99 21.35
C MET A 93 -3.85 -13.55 20.86
N ASP A 94 -2.72 -13.23 20.19
CA ASP A 94 -2.41 -11.89 19.69
C ASP A 94 -2.11 -11.90 18.18
N HIS A 95 -2.13 -10.71 17.59
CA HIS A 95 -1.72 -10.48 16.19
C HIS A 95 -0.24 -10.06 16.14
N PRO A 96 0.64 -10.82 15.46
CA PRO A 96 2.02 -10.37 15.28
C PRO A 96 2.06 -9.07 14.49
N GLY A 97 2.92 -8.14 14.91
CA GLY A 97 3.01 -6.83 14.28
C GLY A 97 3.50 -6.88 12.82
N ILE A 98 3.08 -5.89 12.03
CA ILE A 98 3.55 -5.66 10.66
C ILE A 98 4.89 -4.94 10.71
N GLU A 99 5.91 -5.48 10.03
CA GLU A 99 7.23 -4.88 9.98
C GLU A 99 7.41 -4.10 8.67
N VAL A 100 7.69 -2.81 8.77
CA VAL A 100 8.03 -1.96 7.64
C VAL A 100 9.49 -1.50 7.75
N THR A 101 10.27 -1.69 6.70
CA THR A 101 11.67 -1.26 6.63
C THR A 101 11.88 -0.35 5.42
N VAL A 102 12.42 0.84 5.65
CA VAL A 102 12.90 1.74 4.60
C VAL A 102 14.41 1.55 4.45
N SER A 103 14.89 1.33 3.24
CA SER A 103 16.32 1.18 2.94
C SER A 103 16.68 2.14 1.81
N LYS A 104 17.66 3.01 2.04
CA LYS A 104 18.13 3.98 1.05
C LYS A 104 19.50 3.57 0.52
N GLY A 105 19.57 3.26 -0.76
CA GLY A 105 20.82 3.09 -1.50
C GLY A 105 21.31 4.40 -2.11
N GLN A 106 22.27 4.28 -3.03
CA GLN A 106 22.82 5.42 -3.75
C GLN A 106 21.81 6.00 -4.75
N ASP A 107 21.11 5.11 -5.47
CA ASP A 107 20.22 5.46 -6.57
C ASP A 107 18.76 5.03 -6.33
N ASP A 108 18.52 4.23 -5.28
CA ASP A 108 17.23 3.63 -5.02
C ASP A 108 16.77 3.77 -3.56
N VAL A 109 15.45 3.72 -3.37
CA VAL A 109 14.83 3.53 -2.06
C VAL A 109 13.95 2.29 -2.12
N VAL A 110 14.18 1.38 -1.18
CA VAL A 110 13.46 0.12 -1.08
C VAL A 110 12.61 0.15 0.18
N ILE A 111 11.33 -0.13 0.02
CA ILE A 111 10.37 -0.21 1.13
C ILE A 111 9.90 -1.65 1.19
N ARG A 112 10.11 -2.28 2.36
CA ARG A 112 9.71 -3.67 2.60
C ARG A 112 8.62 -3.71 3.64
N ILE A 113 7.49 -4.34 3.35
CA ILE A 113 6.40 -4.58 4.29
C ILE A 113 6.29 -6.09 4.48
N ARG A 114 6.44 -6.57 5.71
CA ARG A 114 6.37 -7.98 6.07
C ARG A 114 5.24 -8.22 7.07
N ASP A 115 4.49 -9.28 6.82
CA ASP A 115 3.47 -9.80 7.74
C ASP A 115 3.78 -11.25 8.14
N GLN A 116 3.01 -11.74 9.12
CA GLN A 116 2.96 -13.15 9.50
C GLN A 116 1.54 -13.71 9.36
N GLY A 117 0.88 -13.36 8.25
CA GLY A 117 -0.50 -13.69 7.92
C GLY A 117 -0.68 -15.02 7.19
N GLY A 118 0.24 -15.98 7.38
CA GLY A 118 0.10 -17.34 6.82
C GLY A 118 0.50 -17.48 5.34
N GLY A 119 0.77 -16.38 4.65
CA GLY A 119 1.28 -16.39 3.28
C GLY A 119 0.26 -16.81 2.22
N ILE A 120 0.63 -16.60 0.96
CA ILE A 120 -0.15 -16.93 -0.24
C ILE A 120 0.20 -18.36 -0.70
N SER A 121 -0.82 -19.16 -1.02
CA SER A 121 -0.64 -20.52 -1.54
C SER A 121 0.09 -20.51 -2.89
N LYS A 122 0.81 -21.59 -3.22
CA LYS A 122 1.47 -21.72 -4.53
C LYS A 122 0.50 -21.68 -5.72
N GLN A 123 -0.75 -22.09 -5.49
CA GLN A 123 -1.80 -22.10 -6.51
C GLN A 123 -2.34 -20.70 -6.78
N ASP A 124 -2.43 -19.87 -5.74
CA ASP A 124 -2.97 -18.52 -5.84
C ASP A 124 -1.92 -17.48 -6.24
N MET A 125 -0.63 -17.74 -5.94
CA MET A 125 0.47 -16.81 -6.20
C MET A 125 0.50 -16.23 -7.64
N PRO A 126 0.24 -17.00 -8.71
CA PRO A 126 0.19 -16.43 -10.06
C PRO A 126 -0.99 -15.47 -10.29
N ARG A 127 -2.09 -15.67 -9.55
CA ARG A 127 -3.37 -14.98 -9.75
C ARG A 127 -3.49 -13.66 -8.98
N ILE A 128 -2.55 -13.37 -8.08
CA ILE A 128 -2.56 -12.12 -7.28
C ILE A 128 -2.45 -10.86 -8.14
N TRP A 129 -2.02 -11.02 -9.39
CA TRP A 129 -1.90 -9.96 -10.38
C TRP A 129 -3.09 -9.87 -11.34
N ASP A 130 -4.03 -10.82 -11.28
CA ASP A 130 -5.23 -10.79 -12.09
C ASP A 130 -6.18 -9.71 -11.57
N TYR A 131 -6.66 -8.86 -12.48
CA TYR A 131 -7.70 -7.90 -12.14
C TYR A 131 -8.98 -8.63 -11.71
N SER A 132 -9.67 -8.06 -10.72
CA SER A 132 -10.92 -8.61 -10.18
C SER A 132 -10.79 -9.97 -9.48
N TRP A 133 -9.57 -10.38 -9.13
CA TRP A 133 -9.30 -11.57 -8.33
C TRP A 133 -9.16 -11.19 -6.85
N SER A 134 -9.86 -11.91 -5.98
CA SER A 134 -9.80 -11.72 -4.52
C SER A 134 -10.03 -13.06 -3.83
N THR A 135 -9.39 -13.24 -2.68
CA THR A 135 -9.63 -14.38 -1.79
C THR A 135 -10.89 -14.21 -0.95
N VAL A 136 -11.50 -13.02 -0.95
CA VAL A 136 -12.79 -12.78 -0.29
C VAL A 136 -13.92 -13.22 -1.21
N PRO A 137 -14.93 -13.94 -0.69
CA PRO A 137 -16.16 -14.18 -1.42
C PRO A 137 -16.71 -12.86 -1.96
N LYS A 138 -16.98 -12.78 -3.27
CA LYS A 138 -17.63 -11.60 -3.84
C LYS A 138 -18.99 -11.49 -3.16
N TYR A 139 -19.18 -10.44 -2.35
CA TYR A 139 -20.49 -10.13 -1.82
C TYR A 139 -21.40 -9.90 -3.04
N GLU A 140 -22.32 -10.82 -3.28
CA GLU A 140 -23.40 -10.54 -4.21
C GLU A 140 -24.10 -9.29 -3.68
N SER A 141 -24.31 -8.35 -4.61
CA SER A 141 -24.90 -7.04 -4.40
C SER A 141 -26.21 -7.13 -3.62
N SER A 142 -26.14 -7.04 -2.29
CA SER A 142 -27.26 -6.58 -1.47
C SER A 142 -27.11 -5.08 -1.34
N ASP A 143 -28.10 -4.33 -1.82
CA ASP A 143 -28.25 -2.88 -1.70
C ASP A 143 -28.39 -2.42 -0.23
N GLY A 144 -27.36 -2.69 0.58
CA GLY A 144 -27.27 -2.32 1.98
C GLY A 144 -26.44 -1.05 2.17
N ILE A 145 -26.65 -0.39 3.31
CA ILE A 145 -25.92 0.81 3.74
C ILE A 145 -24.40 0.66 3.62
N PHE A 146 -23.88 -0.57 3.81
CA PHE A 146 -22.47 -0.91 3.61
C PHE A 146 -22.00 -0.66 2.15
N ALA A 147 -22.75 -1.08 1.14
CA ALA A 147 -22.41 -0.87 -0.26
C ALA A 147 -22.38 0.63 -0.65
N THR A 148 -23.26 1.43 -0.04
CA THR A 148 -23.24 2.90 -0.15
C THR A 148 -21.98 3.48 0.45
N GLN A 149 -21.55 3.01 1.62
CA GLN A 149 -20.32 3.45 2.27
C GLN A 149 -19.07 3.06 1.47
N VAL A 150 -19.06 1.86 0.87
CA VAL A 150 -18.00 1.42 -0.07
C VAL A 150 -17.94 2.32 -1.31
N ARG A 151 -19.09 2.67 -1.91
CA ARG A 151 -19.13 3.60 -3.05
C ARG A 151 -18.65 5.01 -2.68
N MET A 152 -19.05 5.51 -1.51
CA MET A 152 -18.64 6.84 -1.03
C MET A 152 -17.15 6.90 -0.69
N SER A 153 -16.60 5.88 -0.05
CA SER A 153 -15.16 5.78 0.24
C SER A 153 -14.33 5.62 -1.04
N MET A 154 -14.83 4.90 -2.05
CA MET A 154 -14.21 4.86 -3.38
C MET A 154 -14.30 6.21 -4.13
N GLN A 155 -15.41 6.95 -4.01
CA GLN A 155 -15.55 8.29 -4.63
C GLN A 155 -14.69 9.36 -3.94
N ALA A 156 -14.45 9.25 -2.64
CA ALA A 156 -13.62 10.17 -1.89
C ALA A 156 -12.11 9.85 -1.99
N GLY A 157 -11.72 8.75 -2.65
CA GLY A 157 -10.32 8.28 -2.67
C GLY A 157 -9.83 7.71 -1.34
N VAL A 158 -10.73 7.52 -0.37
CA VAL A 158 -10.44 7.18 1.04
C VAL A 158 -10.24 5.67 1.25
N GLY A 159 -10.30 4.87 0.19
CA GLY A 159 -10.10 3.43 0.26
C GLY A 159 -11.36 2.71 0.75
N GLY A 160 -11.88 1.83 -0.11
CA GLY A 160 -13.00 0.95 0.23
C GLY A 160 -12.64 -0.08 1.32
N PRO A 161 -13.50 -1.11 1.54
CA PRO A 161 -13.35 -2.07 2.63
C PRO A 161 -11.98 -2.76 2.64
N MET A 162 -11.59 -3.34 3.79
CA MET A 162 -10.28 -3.98 4.03
C MET A 162 -9.88 -4.98 2.93
N ALA A 163 -10.87 -5.61 2.28
CA ALA A 163 -10.69 -6.30 1.01
C ALA A 163 -11.51 -5.62 -0.09
N GLY A 164 -10.82 -5.18 -1.15
CA GLY A 164 -11.44 -4.54 -2.30
C GLY A 164 -11.92 -5.52 -3.38
N LEU A 165 -12.26 -4.96 -4.54
CA LEU A 165 -12.73 -5.66 -5.73
C LEU A 165 -11.66 -6.54 -6.42
N GLY A 166 -10.43 -6.63 -5.90
CA GLY A 166 -9.32 -7.35 -6.53
C GLY A 166 -8.50 -6.52 -7.52
N PHE A 167 -8.38 -5.20 -7.28
CA PHE A 167 -7.62 -4.28 -8.13
C PHE A 167 -6.36 -3.72 -7.46
N GLY A 168 -6.21 -3.90 -6.14
CA GLY A 168 -5.13 -3.32 -5.34
C GLY A 168 -3.73 -3.64 -5.87
N LEU A 169 -3.32 -4.91 -5.78
CA LEU A 169 -1.98 -5.34 -6.19
C LEU A 169 -1.64 -5.03 -7.66
N PRO A 170 -2.53 -5.28 -8.65
CA PRO A 170 -2.28 -4.88 -10.04
C PRO A 170 -2.06 -3.37 -10.21
N MET A 171 -2.87 -2.53 -9.56
CA MET A 171 -2.74 -1.07 -9.63
C MET A 171 -1.49 -0.58 -8.90
N SER A 172 -1.19 -1.11 -7.72
CA SER A 172 0.04 -0.80 -6.98
C SER A 172 1.29 -1.11 -7.82
N ARG A 173 1.27 -2.20 -8.61
CA ARG A 173 2.37 -2.54 -9.52
C ARG A 173 2.54 -1.53 -10.65
N ILE A 174 1.45 -1.04 -11.23
CA ILE A 174 1.50 0.03 -12.25
C ILE A 174 2.05 1.31 -11.64
N TYR A 175 1.54 1.71 -10.46
CA TYR A 175 2.00 2.91 -9.79
C TYR A 175 3.45 2.85 -9.38
N ALA A 176 3.97 1.69 -8.94
CA ALA A 176 5.40 1.51 -8.66
C ALA A 176 6.25 1.58 -9.93
N GLY A 177 5.72 1.12 -11.06
CA GLY A 177 6.41 1.15 -12.36
C GLY A 177 6.47 2.54 -13.01
N TYR A 178 5.70 3.52 -12.54
CA TYR A 178 5.52 4.81 -13.23
C TYR A 178 6.85 5.58 -13.43
N PHE A 179 7.75 5.55 -12.44
CA PHE A 179 9.09 6.15 -12.56
C PHE A 179 10.22 5.11 -12.65
N GLY A 180 9.93 3.92 -13.16
CA GLY A 180 10.93 2.87 -13.35
C GLY A 180 11.27 2.08 -12.08
N GLY A 181 10.44 2.20 -11.05
CA GLY A 181 10.43 1.32 -9.89
C GLY A 181 9.79 -0.05 -10.17
N SER A 182 9.61 -0.84 -9.12
CA SER A 182 8.94 -2.14 -9.19
C SER A 182 8.23 -2.49 -7.87
N LEU A 183 7.22 -3.36 -7.98
CA LEU A 183 6.60 -4.02 -6.84
C LEU A 183 6.80 -5.53 -6.96
N GLU A 184 7.42 -6.13 -5.95
CA GLU A 184 7.69 -7.57 -5.84
C GLU A 184 6.96 -8.13 -4.62
N ILE A 185 6.36 -9.32 -4.75
CA ILE A 185 5.74 -10.05 -3.65
C ILE A 185 6.46 -11.38 -3.48
N HIS A 186 6.91 -11.66 -2.25
CA HIS A 186 7.51 -12.92 -1.84
C HIS A 186 6.66 -13.55 -0.75
N SER A 187 6.09 -14.73 -1.03
CA SER A 187 5.25 -15.45 -0.08
C SER A 187 5.97 -16.65 0.50
N VAL A 188 5.89 -16.83 1.82
CA VAL A 188 6.26 -18.07 2.52
C VAL A 188 4.97 -18.69 3.07
N HIS A 189 4.45 -19.68 2.36
CA HIS A 189 3.20 -20.35 2.74
C HIS A 189 3.31 -21.02 4.12
N GLY A 190 2.30 -20.78 4.96
CA GLY A 190 2.27 -21.17 6.38
C GLY A 190 2.93 -20.17 7.33
N HIS A 191 3.57 -19.11 6.82
CA HIS A 191 4.24 -18.11 7.64
C HIS A 191 3.71 -16.69 7.38
N GLY A 192 3.91 -16.14 6.18
CA GLY A 192 3.59 -14.74 5.90
C GLY A 192 4.03 -14.28 4.51
N VAL A 193 3.80 -13.00 4.22
CA VAL A 193 4.20 -12.34 2.97
C VAL A 193 5.20 -11.22 3.25
N GLY A 194 6.23 -11.12 2.41
CA GLY A 194 7.08 -9.95 2.28
C GLY A 194 6.83 -9.27 0.94
N SER A 195 6.43 -8.01 0.95
CA SER A 195 6.36 -7.16 -0.25
C SER A 195 7.55 -6.20 -0.28
N ARG A 196 8.03 -5.89 -1.49
CA ARG A 196 9.13 -4.97 -1.75
C ARG A 196 8.71 -4.00 -2.84
N ALA A 197 8.62 -2.72 -2.51
CA ALA A 197 8.54 -1.64 -3.49
C ALA A 197 9.95 -1.05 -3.67
N VAL A 198 10.44 -0.98 -4.90
CA VAL A 198 11.70 -0.32 -5.26
C VAL A 198 11.38 0.95 -6.00
N GLU A 199 11.97 2.05 -5.57
CA GLU A 199 12.03 3.30 -6.32
C GLU A 199 13.39 3.43 -6.98
N GLY A 200 13.43 3.55 -8.31
CA GLY A 200 14.67 3.73 -9.06
C GLY A 200 14.77 5.14 -9.63
N ARG A 201 15.76 5.93 -9.21
CA ARG A 201 16.14 7.11 -10.00
C ARG A 201 16.87 6.65 -11.26
N LYS A 202 16.19 6.61 -12.41
CA LYS A 202 16.92 6.89 -13.65
C LYS A 202 17.17 8.40 -13.68
N GLY A 203 18.42 8.80 -13.47
CA GLY A 203 18.90 10.18 -13.47
C GLY A 203 18.77 10.93 -14.80
N GLU A 204 17.69 10.72 -15.56
CA GLU A 204 17.41 11.39 -16.84
C GLU A 204 16.03 12.07 -16.86
N ALA A 205 15.03 11.61 -16.08
CA ALA A 205 13.68 12.19 -16.14
C ALA A 205 13.54 13.60 -15.52
N VAL A 206 14.49 14.05 -14.70
CA VAL A 206 14.48 15.41 -14.10
C VAL A 206 15.39 16.37 -14.89
N LYS A 207 16.03 15.92 -15.97
CA LYS A 207 16.76 16.81 -16.90
C LYS A 207 15.92 17.26 -18.10
N GLU A 208 14.75 16.67 -18.30
CA GLU A 208 13.85 16.97 -19.42
C GLU A 208 12.48 17.56 -19.00
N LEU A 209 12.34 17.99 -17.75
CA LEU A 209 11.27 18.88 -17.27
C LEU A 209 11.87 20.22 -16.86
#